data_AF-A0A0M9AJV9-F1
#
_entry.id   AF-A0A0M9AJV9-F1
#
_cell.length_a   1.000
_cell.length_b   1.000
_cell.length_c   1.000
_cell.angle_alpha   90.00
_cell.angle_beta   90.00
_cell.angle_gamma   90.00
#
_symmetry.space_group_name_H-M   'P 1'
#
loop_
_entity.id
_entity.type
_entity.pdbx_description
1 polymer ?
#
loop_
_entity_poly.entity_id
_entity_poly.type
_entity_poly.pdbx_seq_one_letter_code
_entity_poly.pdbx_strand_id
1 'polypeptide(L)'
;MTLLPVAVALFVSPVAVALVYADARRRDLSQRYCTVAASTVGVASFGGFLAASVLGSELLAAYYRLLNQPAIAVTPLDLLFSLLMVGLASTTLAVIGYGLASRYGPLAPS
;
A
#
# COMPACT_ATOMS: atom_id res chain seq x y z
N MET A 1 -14.23 13.65 4.31
CA MET A 1 -13.81 12.36 3.71
C MET A 1 -13.75 12.54 2.20
N THR A 2 -12.72 12.03 1.53
CA THR A 2 -12.57 12.14 0.06
C THR A 2 -12.45 10.73 -0.52
N LEU A 3 -13.15 10.44 -1.61
CA LEU A 3 -13.11 9.11 -2.27
C LEU A 3 -12.05 9.04 -3.38
N LEU A 4 -11.38 10.15 -3.68
CA LEU A 4 -10.41 10.23 -4.77
C LEU A 4 -9.21 9.27 -4.60
N PRO A 5 -8.62 9.10 -3.40
CA PRO A 5 -7.56 8.11 -3.22
C PRO A 5 -8.06 6.67 -3.44
N VAL A 6 -9.33 6.36 -3.13
CA VAL A 6 -9.94 5.06 -3.43
C VAL A 6 -10.07 4.86 -4.94
N ALA A 7 -10.48 5.89 -5.68
CA ALA A 7 -10.54 5.82 -7.14
C ALA A 7 -9.15 5.53 -7.75
N VAL A 8 -8.10 6.15 -7.22
CA VAL A 8 -6.71 5.86 -7.61
C VAL A 8 -6.32 4.40 -7.27
N ALA A 9 -6.75 3.90 -6.11
CA ALA A 9 -6.51 2.51 -5.70
C ALA A 9 -7.07 1.48 -6.69
N LEU A 10 -8.18 1.79 -7.38
CA LEU A 10 -8.75 0.91 -8.41
C LEU A 10 -7.82 0.69 -9.60
N PHE A 11 -6.82 1.55 -9.81
CA PHE A 11 -5.80 1.38 -10.83
C PHE A 11 -4.49 0.86 -10.24
N VAL A 12 -4.05 1.43 -9.11
CA VAL A 12 -2.77 1.09 -8.50
C VAL A 12 -2.76 -0.34 -7.94
N SER A 13 -3.82 -0.75 -7.24
CA SER A 13 -3.85 -2.07 -6.59
C SER A 13 -3.85 -3.22 -7.60
N PRO A 14 -4.65 -3.23 -8.69
CA PRO A 14 -4.55 -4.28 -9.71
C PRO A 14 -3.19 -4.33 -10.40
N VAL A 15 -2.55 -3.19 -10.64
CA VAL A 15 -1.18 -3.15 -11.21
C VAL A 15 -0.20 -3.82 -10.25
N ALA A 16 -0.23 -3.48 -8.97
CA ALA A 16 0.63 -4.11 -7.95
C ALA A 16 0.39 -5.62 -7.86
N VAL A 17 -0.86 -6.06 -7.86
CA VAL A 17 -1.26 -7.47 -7.87
C VAL A 17 -0.71 -8.19 -9.10
N ALA A 18 -0.88 -7.62 -10.29
CA ALA A 18 -0.42 -8.19 -11.55
C ALA A 18 1.10 -8.32 -11.59
N LEU A 19 1.83 -7.30 -11.12
CA LEU A 19 3.29 -7.32 -11.04
C LEU A 19 3.79 -8.41 -10.10
N VAL A 20 3.21 -8.52 -8.90
CA VAL A 20 3.59 -9.54 -7.91
C VAL A 20 3.26 -10.94 -8.40
N TYR A 21 2.08 -11.13 -9.00
CA TYR A 21 1.69 -12.42 -9.57
C TYR A 21 2.63 -12.83 -10.72
N ALA A 22 2.94 -11.90 -11.62
CA ALA A 22 3.83 -12.14 -12.75
C ALA A 22 5.27 -12.42 -12.29
N ASP A 23 5.80 -11.69 -11.30
CA ASP A 23 7.12 -11.95 -10.72
C ASP A 23 7.16 -13.31 -10.02
N ALA A 24 6.15 -13.64 -9.20
CA ALA A 24 6.08 -14.93 -8.51
C ALA A 24 6.02 -16.11 -9.50
N ARG A 25 5.24 -15.96 -10.58
CA ARG A 25 5.19 -16.94 -11.68
C ARG A 25 6.50 -17.06 -12.43
N ARG A 26 7.19 -15.95 -12.71
CA ARG A 26 8.52 -15.96 -13.36
C ARG A 26 9.60 -16.66 -12.52
N ARG A 27 9.41 -16.76 -11.21
CA ARG A 27 10.30 -17.47 -10.29
C ARG A 27 9.86 -18.91 -10.02
N ASP A 28 8.92 -19.44 -10.80
CA ASP A 28 8.37 -20.79 -10.67
C ASP A 28 7.87 -21.13 -9.25
N LEU A 29 7.42 -20.12 -8.50
CA LEU A 29 6.84 -20.34 -7.18
C LEU A 29 5.49 -21.06 -7.32
N SER A 30 5.11 -21.81 -6.29
CA SER A 30 3.85 -22.56 -6.29
C SER A 30 2.65 -21.65 -6.60
N GLN A 31 1.66 -22.18 -7.33
CA GLN A 31 0.47 -21.41 -7.68
C GLN A 31 -0.26 -20.88 -6.44
N ARG A 32 -0.27 -21.66 -5.34
CA ARG A 32 -0.81 -21.23 -4.04
C ARG A 32 -0.07 -20.00 -3.50
N TYR A 33 1.26 -20.00 -3.57
CA TYR A 33 2.06 -18.85 -3.15
C TYR A 33 1.77 -17.63 -4.02
N CYS A 34 1.73 -17.79 -5.35
CA CYS A 34 1.42 -16.70 -6.27
C CYS A 34 0.08 -16.03 -5.93
N THR A 35 -0.97 -16.83 -5.67
CA THR A 35 -2.30 -16.30 -5.33
C THR A 35 -2.32 -15.62 -3.97
N VAL A 36 -1.68 -16.20 -2.96
CA VAL A 36 -1.65 -15.64 -1.60
C VAL A 36 -0.82 -14.36 -1.54
N ALA A 37 0.34 -14.34 -2.18
CA ALA A 37 1.21 -13.16 -2.24
C ALA A 37 0.52 -12.01 -2.98
N ALA A 38 -0.05 -12.28 -4.15
CA ALA A 38 -0.74 -11.27 -4.95
C ALA A 38 -1.98 -10.74 -4.23
N SER A 39 -2.80 -11.60 -3.60
CA SER A 39 -3.97 -11.16 -2.83
C SER A 39 -3.58 -10.33 -1.61
N THR A 40 -2.54 -10.74 -0.87
CA THR A 40 -2.04 -10.00 0.29
C THR A 40 -1.56 -8.61 -0.10
N VAL A 41 -0.81 -8.49 -1.20
CA VAL A 41 -0.37 -7.18 -1.70
C VAL A 41 -1.54 -6.32 -2.18
N GLY A 42 -2.52 -6.93 -2.87
CA GLY A 42 -3.73 -6.22 -3.29
C GLY A 42 -4.54 -5.68 -2.12
N VAL A 43 -4.77 -6.49 -1.09
CA VAL A 43 -5.48 -6.08 0.14
C VAL A 43 -4.71 -5.01 0.90
N ALA A 44 -3.39 -5.15 1.04
CA ALA A 44 -2.57 -4.15 1.72
C ALA A 44 -2.57 -2.81 0.96
N SER A 45 -2.38 -2.85 -0.37
CA SER A 45 -2.43 -1.66 -1.23
C SER A 45 -3.79 -0.96 -1.13
N PHE A 46 -4.88 -1.67 -1.42
CA PHE A 46 -6.22 -1.09 -1.38
C PHE A 46 -6.60 -0.61 0.03
N GLY A 47 -6.27 -1.41 1.05
CA GLY A 47 -6.47 -1.08 2.45
C GLY A 47 -5.73 0.19 2.87
N GLY A 48 -4.51 0.43 2.38
CA GLY A 48 -3.76 1.65 2.62
C GLY A 48 -4.46 2.90 2.08
N PHE A 49 -4.94 2.86 0.83
CA PHE A 49 -5.70 3.96 0.24
C PHE A 49 -7.07 4.16 0.91
N LEU A 50 -7.75 3.08 1.28
CA LEU A 50 -9.02 3.13 1.99
C LEU A 50 -8.84 3.74 3.39
N ALA A 51 -7.86 3.27 4.15
CA ALA A 51 -7.54 3.79 5.47
C ALA A 51 -7.17 5.28 5.42
N ALA A 52 -6.34 5.69 4.44
CA ALA A 52 -6.03 7.10 4.22
C ALA A 52 -7.30 7.93 3.94
N SER A 53 -8.20 7.42 3.10
CA SER A 53 -9.46 8.11 2.75
C SER A 53 -10.41 8.25 3.94
N VAL A 54 -10.46 7.23 4.80
CA VAL A 54 -11.35 7.17 5.96
C VAL A 54 -10.80 7.99 7.13
N LEU A 55 -9.50 7.85 7.43
CA LEU A 55 -8.87 8.43 8.62
C LEU A 55 -8.19 9.77 8.36
N GLY A 56 -8.22 10.29 7.13
CA GLY A 56 -7.29 11.29 6.62
C GLY A 56 -6.95 12.45 7.56
N SER A 57 -7.94 13.11 8.18
CA SER A 57 -7.69 14.21 9.13
C SER A 57 -7.05 13.75 10.44
N GLU A 58 -7.51 12.62 10.99
CA GLU A 58 -6.99 12.03 12.23
C GLU A 58 -5.56 11.48 12.03
N LEU A 59 -5.31 10.85 10.88
CA LEU A 59 -4.01 10.33 10.51
C LEU A 59 -2.97 11.46 10.40
N LEU A 60 -3.35 12.56 9.74
CA LEU A 60 -2.48 13.73 9.59
C LEU A 60 -2.25 14.42 10.93
N ALA A 61 -3.30 14.57 11.75
CA ALA A 61 -3.19 15.15 13.08
C ALA A 61 -2.27 14.31 13.98
N ALA A 62 -2.38 12.98 13.95
CA ALA A 62 -1.48 12.08 14.65
C ALA A 62 -0.04 12.20 14.17
N TYR A 63 0.18 12.29 12.85
CA TYR A 63 1.50 12.49 12.25
C TYR A 63 2.15 13.81 12.70
N TYR A 64 1.44 14.93 12.64
CA TYR A 64 1.96 16.22 13.08
C TYR A 64 2.23 16.28 14.59
N ARG A 65 1.38 15.63 15.40
CA ARG A 65 1.64 15.44 16.84
C ARG A 65 2.91 14.65 17.09
N LEU A 66 3.15 13.57 16.32
CA LEU A 66 4.37 12.77 16.43
C LEU A 66 5.63 13.60 16.13
N LEU A 67 5.54 14.52 15.17
CA LEU A 67 6.63 15.39 14.74
C LEU A 67 6.76 16.67 15.58
N ASN A 68 5.89 16.88 16.57
CA ASN A 68 5.85 18.08 17.39
C ASN A 68 5.73 19.38 16.57
N GLN A 69 5.11 19.30 15.39
CA GLN A 69 4.90 20.43 14.50
C GLN A 69 3.53 21.07 14.74
N PRO A 70 3.42 22.41 14.70
CA PRO A 70 2.12 23.06 14.77
C PRO A 70 1.27 22.59 13.58
N ALA A 71 -0.02 22.34 13.83
CA ALA A 71 -0.96 22.01 12.77
C ALA A 71 -1.16 23.23 11.87
N ILE A 72 -0.26 23.39 10.89
CA ILE A 72 -0.37 24.40 9.84
C ILE A 72 -1.65 24.09 9.06
N ALA A 73 -2.40 25.12 8.67
CA ALA A 73 -3.56 24.97 7.81
C ALA A 73 -3.14 24.26 6.52
N VAL A 74 -3.48 22.97 6.41
CA VAL A 74 -3.15 22.14 5.25
C VAL A 74 -4.09 22.51 4.11
N THR A 75 -3.55 22.85 2.95
CA THR A 75 -4.39 23.13 1.79
C THR A 75 -5.12 21.85 1.35
N PRO A 76 -6.30 21.95 0.70
CA PRO A 76 -7.01 20.76 0.20
C PRO A 76 -6.15 19.90 -0.73
N LEU A 77 -5.25 20.53 -1.49
CA LEU A 77 -4.32 19.85 -2.39
C LEU A 77 -3.23 19.10 -1.60
N ASP A 78 -2.63 19.72 -0.59
CA ASP A 78 -1.61 19.09 0.26
C ASP A 78 -2.18 17.89 1.04
N LEU A 79 -3.43 18.02 1.51
CA LEU A 79 -4.13 16.92 2.15
C LEU A 79 -4.29 15.77 1.16
N LEU A 80 -4.80 16.05 -0.05
CA LEU A 80 -4.98 15.02 -1.07
C LEU A 80 -3.66 14.31 -1.42
N PHE A 81 -2.60 15.07 -1.66
CA PHE A 81 -1.27 14.52 -1.92
C PHE A 81 -0.79 13.62 -0.77
N SER A 82 -0.98 14.07 0.47
CA SER A 82 -0.60 13.30 1.65
C SER A 82 -1.35 11.97 1.73
N LEU A 83 -2.66 11.95 1.45
CA LEU A 83 -3.45 10.71 1.43
C LEU A 83 -3.01 9.75 0.32
N LEU A 84 -2.70 10.27 -0.86
CA LEU A 84 -2.16 9.49 -1.97
C LEU A 84 -0.80 8.89 -1.61
N MET A 85 0.07 9.67 -0.97
CA MET A 85 1.39 9.21 -0.52
C MET A 85 1.29 8.11 0.53
N VAL A 86 0.34 8.18 1.45
CA VAL A 86 0.09 7.10 2.42
C VAL A 86 -0.32 5.80 1.72
N GLY A 87 -1.25 5.86 0.76
CA GLY A 87 -1.66 4.69 -0.02
C GLY A 87 -0.52 4.10 -0.85
N LEU A 88 0.30 4.95 -1.48
CA LEU A 88 1.48 4.53 -2.23
C LEU A 88 2.57 3.94 -1.33
N ALA A 89 2.79 4.51 -0.14
CA ALA A 89 3.74 3.99 0.83
C ALA A 89 3.30 2.60 1.31
N SER A 90 2.01 2.42 1.62
CA SER A 90 1.45 1.11 1.98
C SER A 90 1.64 0.08 0.86
N THR A 91 1.38 0.47 -0.39
CA THR A 91 1.59 -0.40 -1.56
C THR A 91 3.07 -0.78 -1.71
N THR A 92 3.97 0.19 -1.58
CA THR A 92 5.42 -0.02 -1.66
C THR A 92 5.90 -0.97 -0.56
N LEU A 93 5.47 -0.76 0.68
CA LEU A 93 5.79 -1.64 1.81
C LEU A 93 5.28 -3.07 1.58
N ALA A 94 4.08 -3.23 1.03
CA ALA A 94 3.54 -4.55 0.70
C ALA A 94 4.38 -5.27 -0.36
N VAL A 95 4.78 -4.57 -1.42
CA VAL A 95 5.64 -5.12 -2.49
C VAL A 95 7.04 -5.45 -1.96
N ILE A 96 7.62 -4.61 -1.11
CA ILE A 96 8.90 -4.89 -0.44
C ILE A 96 8.76 -6.11 0.48
N GLY A 97 7.69 -6.18 1.26
CA GLY A 97 7.38 -7.30 2.14
C GLY A 97 7.27 -8.61 1.35
N TYR A 98 6.60 -8.60 0.19
CA TYR A 98 6.62 -9.71 -0.76
C TYR A 98 8.04 -10.06 -1.24
N GLY A 99 8.83 -9.06 -1.63
CA GLY A 99 10.21 -9.26 -2.09
C GLY A 99 11.11 -9.91 -1.04
N LEU A 100 10.95 -9.52 0.23
CA LEU A 100 11.66 -10.10 1.37
C LEU A 100 11.14 -11.51 1.69
N ALA A 101 9.82 -11.69 1.79
CA ALA A 101 9.20 -12.97 2.12
C ALA A 101 9.47 -14.05 1.06
N SER A 102 9.53 -13.67 -0.21
CA SER A 102 9.85 -14.61 -1.31
C SER A 102 11.31 -15.05 -1.33
N ARG A 103 12.24 -14.25 -0.79
CA ARG A 103 13.69 -14.52 -0.82
C ARG A 103 14.23 -15.11 0.49
N TYR A 104 13.69 -14.67 1.62
CA TYR A 104 14.21 -14.99 2.95
C TYR A 104 13.15 -15.62 3.88
N GLY A 105 11.92 -15.78 3.40
CA GLY A 105 10.85 -16.36 4.19
C GLY A 105 10.92 -17.87 4.29
N PRO A 106 10.08 -18.49 5.14
CA PRO A 106 10.01 -19.94 5.33
C PRO A 106 9.57 -20.74 4.08
N LEU A 107 9.25 -20.04 2.99
CA LEU A 107 8.86 -20.60 1.69
C LEU A 107 9.89 -20.28 0.58
N ALA A 108 11.06 -19.74 0.94
CA ALA A 108 12.14 -19.53 -0.01
C ALA A 108 12.62 -20.87 -0.58
N PRO A 109 12.90 -20.97 -1.89
CA PRO A 109 13.51 -22.18 -2.46
C PRO A 109 14.89 -22.38 -1.83
N SER A 110 15.06 -23.52 -1.17
CA SER A 110 16.32 -24.02 -0.61
C SER A 110 17.31 -24.41 -1.70
#